data_AF-A0A443NY42-F1
#
_entry.id   AF-A0A443NY42-F1
#
_cell.length_a   1.000
_cell.length_b   1.000
_cell.length_c   1.000
_cell.angle_alpha   90.00
_cell.angle_beta   90.00
_cell.angle_gamma   90.00
#
_symmetry.space_group_name_H-M   'P 1'
#
loop_
_entity.id
_entity.type
_entity.pdbx_description
1 polymer ?
#
loop_
_entity_poly.entity_id
_entity_poly.type
_entity_poly.pdbx_seq_one_letter_code
_entity_poly.pdbx_strand_id
1 'polypeptide(L)'
;MALSGMRGLSVFISDVRNCQNKEQERLRVDKELGNIRTRFKNEKGLTPYEKKKYVWKMLYIYMLGYDVDFGHMEAVSLISAPKYPEKQVGYIVTFMFT
;
A
#
# COMPACT_ATOMS: atom_id res chain seq x y z
N MET A 1 -10.48 8.56 -13.75
CA MET A 1 -9.14 7.92 -13.83
C MET A 1 -9.27 6.51 -13.31
N ALA A 2 -9.30 5.54 -14.22
CA ALA A 2 -9.59 4.17 -13.85
C ALA A 2 -8.43 3.55 -13.05
N LEU A 3 -8.78 2.82 -11.99
CA LEU A 3 -7.90 1.87 -11.26
C LEU A 3 -7.39 0.71 -12.13
N SER A 4 -7.55 0.79 -13.47
CA SER A 4 -7.34 -0.27 -14.48
C SER A 4 -5.93 -0.87 -14.57
N GLY A 5 -5.02 -0.53 -13.67
CA GLY A 5 -3.69 -1.11 -13.61
C GLY A 5 -3.48 -2.12 -12.49
N MET A 6 -4.19 -2.08 -11.37
CA MET A 6 -3.73 -2.74 -10.13
C MET A 6 -4.60 -3.95 -9.71
N ARG A 7 -4.55 -5.04 -10.47
CA ARG A 7 -5.23 -6.32 -10.12
C ARG A 7 -4.97 -6.77 -8.68
N GLY A 8 -3.73 -6.62 -8.20
CA GLY A 8 -3.38 -7.02 -6.84
C GLY A 8 -3.98 -6.17 -5.72
N LEU A 9 -4.37 -4.93 -6.00
CA LEU A 9 -5.08 -4.06 -5.05
C LEU A 9 -6.58 -4.39 -5.05
N SER A 10 -7.18 -4.55 -6.22
CA SER A 10 -8.61 -4.89 -6.33
C SER A 10 -8.93 -6.24 -5.68
N VAL A 11 -8.07 -7.24 -5.85
CA VAL A 11 -8.22 -8.55 -5.19
C VAL A 11 -8.13 -8.41 -3.67
N PHE A 12 -7.17 -7.62 -3.16
CA PHE A 12 -7.06 -7.38 -1.72
C PHE A 12 -8.29 -6.69 -1.14
N ILE A 13 -8.81 -5.66 -1.83
CA ILE A 13 -10.03 -4.96 -1.41
C ILE A 13 -11.22 -5.93 -1.41
N SER A 14 -11.35 -6.77 -2.43
CA SER A 14 -12.40 -7.79 -2.47
C SER A 14 -12.26 -8.82 -1.35
N ASP A 15 -11.05 -9.29 -1.06
CA ASP A 15 -10.77 -10.22 0.04
C ASP A 15 -11.17 -9.62 1.40
N VAL A 16 -10.78 -8.36 1.65
CA VAL A 16 -11.13 -7.63 2.88
C VAL A 16 -12.65 -7.46 2.98
N ARG A 17 -13.31 -7.07 1.88
CA ARG A 17 -14.77 -6.92 1.84
C ARG A 17 -15.54 -8.24 1.97
N ASN A 18 -14.93 -9.38 1.63
CA ASN A 18 -15.53 -10.70 1.78
C ASN A 18 -15.32 -11.29 3.19
N CYS A 19 -14.52 -10.66 4.05
CA CYS A 19 -14.34 -11.13 5.41
C CYS A 19 -15.66 -10.98 6.18
N GLN A 20 -16.10 -12.04 6.85
CA GLN A 20 -17.38 -12.04 7.59
C GLN A 20 -17.25 -11.35 8.95
N ASN A 21 -16.05 -11.43 9.56
CA ASN A 21 -15.79 -10.96 10.91
C ASN A 21 -14.61 -9.98 10.94
N LYS A 22 -14.66 -9.01 11.87
CA LYS A 22 -13.55 -8.05 12.10
C LYS A 22 -12.21 -8.72 12.42
N GLU A 23 -12.22 -9.87 13.09
CA GLU A 23 -10.98 -10.62 13.38
C GLU A 23 -10.34 -11.20 12.12
N GLN A 24 -11.13 -11.72 11.19
CA GLN A 24 -10.63 -12.22 9.90
C GLN A 24 -10.06 -11.09 9.06
N GLU A 25 -10.75 -9.94 9.06
CA GLU A 25 -10.28 -8.73 8.40
C GLU A 25 -8.91 -8.32 8.95
N ARG A 26 -8.79 -8.21 10.29
CA ARG A 26 -7.54 -7.86 10.98
C ARG A 26 -6.42 -8.83 10.66
N LEU A 27 -6.68 -10.14 10.71
CA LEU A 27 -5.70 -11.18 10.34
C LEU A 27 -5.23 -11.03 8.89
N ARG A 28 -6.13 -10.71 7.96
CA ARG A 28 -5.80 -10.53 6.55
C ARG A 28 -4.97 -9.28 6.32
N VAL A 29 -5.33 -8.18 6.98
CA VAL A 29 -4.60 -6.91 6.98
C VAL A 29 -3.19 -7.11 7.53
N ASP A 30 -3.05 -7.74 8.69
CA ASP A 30 -1.76 -7.99 9.35
C ASP A 30 -0.83 -8.86 8.47
N LYS A 31 -1.40 -9.90 7.85
CA LYS A 31 -0.68 -10.75 6.88
C LYS A 31 -0.17 -9.96 5.67
N GLU A 32 -0.97 -9.05 5.13
CA GLU A 32 -0.53 -8.19 4.01
C GLU A 32 0.49 -7.15 4.46
N LEU A 33 0.32 -6.52 5.63
CA LEU A 33 1.31 -5.60 6.21
C LEU A 33 2.66 -6.30 6.42
N GLY A 34 2.66 -7.53 6.95
CA GLY A 34 3.87 -8.35 7.10
C GLY A 34 4.54 -8.67 5.76
N ASN A 35 3.76 -8.99 4.74
CA ASN A 35 4.27 -9.21 3.39
C ASN A 35 4.88 -7.93 2.80
N ILE A 36 4.20 -6.78 2.93
CA ILE A 36 4.69 -5.49 2.46
C ILE A 36 5.99 -5.13 3.18
N ARG A 37 6.06 -5.29 4.50
CA ARG A 37 7.27 -5.05 5.30
C ARG A 37 8.44 -5.92 4.83
N THR A 38 8.19 -7.20 4.56
CA THR A 38 9.21 -8.13 4.04
C THR A 38 9.68 -7.74 2.63
N ARG A 39 8.76 -7.28 1.78
CA ARG A 39 9.08 -6.80 0.43
C ARG A 39 9.91 -5.52 0.50
N PHE A 40 9.52 -4.56 1.32
CA PHE A 40 10.26 -3.30 1.49
C PHE A 40 11.65 -3.51 2.09
N LYS A 41 11.86 -4.49 2.97
CA LYS A 41 13.22 -4.86 3.43
C LYS A 41 14.09 -5.48 2.33
N ASN A 42 13.47 -6.16 1.35
CA ASN A 42 14.17 -6.78 0.23
C ASN A 42 14.21 -5.85 -1.00
N GLU A 43 14.78 -4.64 -0.82
CA GLU A 43 14.79 -3.54 -1.81
C GLU A 43 15.33 -3.92 -3.20
N LYS A 44 16.14 -4.99 -3.32
CA LYS A 44 16.89 -5.37 -4.54
C LYS A 44 16.06 -5.80 -5.76
N GLY A 45 14.73 -5.73 -5.74
CA GLY A 45 13.89 -6.15 -6.88
C GLY A 45 12.54 -5.47 -7.01
N LEU A 46 12.26 -4.42 -6.24
CA LEU A 46 10.95 -3.75 -6.29
C LEU A 46 10.90 -2.74 -7.42
N THR A 47 10.10 -3.04 -8.44
CA THR A 47 9.82 -2.07 -9.51
C THR A 47 8.98 -0.89 -8.97
N PRO A 48 9.11 0.33 -9.54
CA PRO A 48 8.30 1.49 -9.14
C PRO A 48 6.78 1.23 -9.16
N TYR A 49 6.33 0.40 -10.10
CA TYR A 49 4.94 -0.04 -10.20
C TYR A 49 4.50 -0.90 -9.00
N GLU A 50 5.37 -1.80 -8.52
CA GLU A 50 5.09 -2.61 -7.33
C GLU A 50 5.10 -1.78 -6.06
N LYS A 51 6.07 -0.85 -5.92
CA LYS A 51 6.09 0.12 -4.82
C LYS A 51 4.78 0.87 -4.74
N LYS A 52 4.32 1.43 -5.87
CA LYS A 52 3.02 2.09 -5.98
C LYS A 52 1.87 1.18 -5.51
N LYS A 53 1.82 -0.07 -5.98
CA LYS A 53 0.78 -1.04 -5.59
C LYS A 53 0.74 -1.26 -4.07
N TYR A 54 1.90 -1.41 -3.43
CA TYR A 54 1.99 -1.63 -1.98
C TYR A 54 1.62 -0.36 -1.19
N VAL A 55 2.04 0.81 -1.65
CA VAL A 55 1.66 2.07 -1.00
C VAL A 55 0.15 2.32 -1.06
N TRP A 56 -0.51 1.98 -2.18
CA TRP A 56 -1.98 2.03 -2.25
C TRP A 56 -2.66 1.06 -1.29
N LYS A 57 -2.12 -0.14 -1.08
CA LYS A 57 -2.64 -1.09 -0.09
C LYS A 57 -2.52 -0.53 1.33
N MET A 58 -1.38 0.08 1.65
CA MET A 58 -1.13 0.71 2.96
C MET A 58 -2.12 1.85 3.22
N LEU A 59 -2.34 2.71 2.21
CA LEU A 59 -3.32 3.79 2.29
C LEU A 59 -4.74 3.25 2.53
N TYR A 60 -5.12 2.15 1.87
CA TYR A 60 -6.42 1.52 2.09
C TYR A 60 -6.56 0.98 3.53
N ILE A 61 -5.52 0.34 4.05
CA ILE A 61 -5.48 -0.17 5.44
C ILE A 61 -5.60 0.99 6.45
N TYR A 62 -4.94 2.11 6.18
CA TYR A 62 -5.08 3.31 6.98
C TYR A 62 -6.50 3.91 6.92
N MET A 63 -7.12 3.95 5.75
CA MET A 63 -8.52 4.38 5.61
C MET A 63 -9.50 3.48 6.38
N LEU A 64 -9.16 2.20 6.59
CA LEU A 64 -9.95 1.29 7.43
C LEU A 64 -9.77 1.57 8.95
N GLY A 65 -8.82 2.44 9.33
CA GLY A 65 -8.54 2.80 10.71
C GLY A 65 -7.48 1.94 11.39
N TYR A 66 -6.70 1.16 10.63
CA TYR A 66 -5.54 0.43 11.17
C TYR A 66 -4.29 1.31 11.12
N ASP A 67 -3.46 1.21 12.15
CA ASP A 67 -2.20 1.94 12.22
C ASP A 67 -1.13 1.33 11.29
N VAL A 68 -0.33 2.18 10.66
CA VAL A 68 0.65 1.81 9.63
C VAL A 68 1.96 2.58 9.85
N ASP A 69 2.78 2.18 10.81
CA ASP A 69 4.03 2.87 11.18
C ASP A 69 5.21 2.75 10.19
N PHE A 70 5.01 2.35 8.94
CA PHE A 70 6.12 2.08 8.02
C PHE A 70 5.83 2.48 6.57
N GLY A 71 6.89 2.57 5.75
CA GLY A 71 6.76 2.93 4.33
C GLY A 71 6.99 4.41 4.01
N HIS A 72 7.38 5.25 4.98
CA HIS A 72 7.69 6.67 4.75
C HIS A 72 8.87 6.84 3.79
N MET A 73 9.93 6.05 3.97
CA MET A 73 11.11 6.08 3.11
C MET A 73 10.76 5.71 1.66
N GLU A 74 9.86 4.73 1.47
CA GLU A 74 9.36 4.34 0.14
C GLU A 74 8.44 5.40 -0.47
N ALA A 75 7.63 6.09 0.35
CA ALA A 75 6.81 7.21 -0.10
C ALA A 75 7.69 8.37 -0.61
N VAL A 76 8.75 8.72 0.13
CA VAL A 76 9.74 9.74 -0.29
C VAL A 76 10.49 9.31 -1.57
N SER A 77 10.85 8.03 -1.68
CA SER A 77 11.43 7.47 -2.91
C SER A 77 10.50 7.64 -4.11
N LEU A 78 9.19 7.45 -3.91
CA LEU A 78 8.16 7.65 -4.94
C LEU A 78 7.93 9.13 -5.32
N ILE A 79 8.12 10.08 -4.40
CA ILE A 79 8.09 11.53 -4.72
C ILE A 79 9.20 11.88 -5.72
N SER A 80 10.35 11.22 -5.59
CA SER A 80 11.50 11.43 -6.48
C SER A 80 11.37 10.69 -7.82
N ALA A 81 10.38 9.82 -7.99
CA ALA A 81 10.19 9.04 -9.22
C ALA A 81 9.79 9.93 -10.41
N PRO A 82 10.24 9.63 -11.65
CA PRO A 82 9.99 10.50 -12.80
C PRO A 82 8.52 10.51 -13.27
N LYS A 83 7.71 9.50 -12.94
CA LYS A 83 6.32 9.43 -13.41
C LYS A 83 5.36 10.14 -12.45
N TYR A 84 4.54 11.03 -12.99
CA TYR A 84 3.47 11.72 -12.27
C TYR A 84 2.59 10.84 -11.36
N PRO A 85 2.07 9.67 -11.81
CA PRO A 85 1.21 8.83 -10.98
C PRO A 85 1.93 8.12 -9.82
N GLU A 86 3.26 8.16 -9.77
CA GLU A 86 4.07 7.67 -8.64
C GLU A 86 4.29 8.81 -7.64
N LYS A 87 4.61 10.02 -8.14
CA LYS A 87 4.73 11.24 -7.33
C LYS A 87 3.47 11.54 -6.54
N GLN A 88 2.31 11.51 -7.19
CA GLN A 88 1.02 11.80 -6.55
C GLN A 88 0.77 10.92 -5.32
N VAL A 89 1.13 9.64 -5.42
CA VAL A 89 0.96 8.66 -4.34
C VAL A 89 1.91 8.97 -3.19
N GLY A 90 3.17 9.29 -3.50
CA GLY A 90 4.14 9.73 -2.50
C GLY A 90 3.66 10.95 -1.72
N TYR A 91 3.16 11.99 -2.41
CA TYR A 91 2.63 13.19 -1.76
C TYR A 91 1.44 12.91 -0.84
N ILE A 92 0.48 12.09 -1.26
CA ILE A 92 -0.69 11.73 -0.45
C ILE A 92 -0.25 10.99 0.83
N VAL A 93 0.73 10.09 0.71
CA VAL A 93 1.19 9.29 1.85
C VAL A 93 2.05 10.12 2.80
N THR A 94 2.88 11.04 2.30
CA THR A 94 3.59 12.00 3.16
C THR A 94 2.63 12.89 3.94
N PHE A 95 1.52 13.31 3.33
CA PHE A 95 0.46 14.06 4.02
C PHE A 95 -0.28 13.23 5.08
N MET A 96 -0.35 11.91 4.90
CA MET A 96 -0.98 10.99 5.84
C MET A 96 -0.15 10.76 7.10
N PHE A 97 1.18 10.92 7.01
CA PHE A 97 2.14 10.67 8.08
C PHE A 97 2.65 11.94 8.79
N THR A 98 2.22 13.13 8.34
CA THR A 98 2.51 14.43 8.97
C THR A 98 1.32 14.87 9.81
#